data_AF-A0A7Y2B4G7-F1
#
_entry.id   AF-A0A7Y2B4G7-F1
#
_cell.length_a   1.000
_cell.length_b   1.000
_cell.length_c   1.000
_cell.angle_alpha   90.00
_cell.angle_beta   90.00
_cell.angle_gamma   90.00
#
_symmetry.space_group_name_H-M   'P 1'
#
loop_
_entity.id
_entity.type
_entity.pdbx_description
1 polymer ?
#
loop_
_entity_poly.entity_id
_entity_poly.type
_entity_poly.pdbx_seq_one_letter_code
_entity_poly.pdbx_strand_id
1 'polypeptide(L)' 'PGTPGQDGYGSLAQGYLEVSNVDIVNEMVELITAQRAYEISSKTIKAAEDMMSMANDIVR' A
#
# COMPACT_ATOMS: atom_id res chain seq x y z
N PRO A 1 7.57 -13.80 -36.43
CA PRO A 1 7.50 -14.84 -35.37
C PRO A 1 8.92 -15.26 -34.95
N GLY A 2 9.39 -14.77 -33.79
CA GLY A 2 10.71 -15.09 -33.23
C GLY A 2 10.67 -16.37 -32.40
N THR A 3 11.72 -17.19 -32.51
CA THR A 3 11.88 -18.44 -31.75
C THR A 3 12.32 -18.12 -30.30
N PRO A 4 11.79 -18.81 -29.28
CA PRO A 4 12.30 -18.71 -27.91
C PRO A 4 13.81 -18.99 -27.87
N GLY A 5 14.60 -18.09 -27.27
CA GLY A 5 16.07 -18.18 -27.22
C GLY A 5 16.82 -17.46 -28.35
N GLN A 6 16.15 -16.73 -29.25
CA GLN A 6 16.80 -15.73 -30.12
C GLN A 6 17.06 -14.42 -29.39
N ASP A 7 18.06 -13.65 -29.85
CA ASP A 7 18.43 -12.35 -29.30
C ASP A 7 17.21 -11.44 -29.06
N GLY A 8 16.99 -11.08 -27.80
CA GLY A 8 15.86 -10.25 -27.36
C GLY A 8 14.61 -11.00 -26.87
N TYR A 9 14.56 -12.34 -26.98
CA TYR A 9 13.46 -13.16 -26.49
C TYR A 9 13.90 -14.11 -25.36
N GLY A 10 13.14 -14.13 -24.26
CA GLY A 10 13.37 -15.05 -23.14
C GLY A 10 13.28 -16.52 -23.54
N SER A 11 14.01 -17.39 -22.83
CA SER A 11 13.95 -18.84 -23.03
C SER A 11 12.73 -19.43 -22.31
N LEU A 12 11.95 -20.26 -23.00
CA LEU A 12 10.87 -21.03 -22.37
C LEU A 12 11.47 -22.24 -21.65
N ALA A 13 11.39 -22.28 -20.32
CA ALA A 13 11.72 -23.45 -19.52
C ALA A 13 10.45 -24.28 -19.30
N GLN A 14 10.29 -25.39 -20.02
CA GLN A 14 9.12 -26.25 -19.89
C GLN A 14 9.10 -26.94 -18.51
N GLY A 15 8.02 -26.76 -17.76
CA GLY A 15 7.90 -27.27 -16.38
C GLY A 15 8.45 -26.33 -15.29
N TYR A 16 8.91 -25.13 -15.65
CA TYR A 16 9.31 -24.10 -14.69
C TYR A 16 8.09 -23.28 -14.23
N LEU A 17 7.95 -23.09 -12.91
CA LEU A 17 6.94 -22.21 -12.32
C LEU A 17 7.64 -20.93 -11.87
N GLU A 18 7.34 -19.82 -12.53
CA GLU A 18 7.83 -18.50 -12.12
C GLU A 18 7.23 -18.16 -10.75
N VAL A 19 8.12 -17.99 -9.77
CA VAL A 19 7.73 -17.56 -8.43
C VAL A 19 7.56 -16.05 -8.44
N SER A 20 6.56 -15.56 -7.71
CA SER A 20 6.33 -14.13 -7.56
C SER A 20 7.58 -13.43 -7.03
N ASN A 21 7.92 -12.30 -7.63
CA ASN A 21 8.98 -11.40 -7.17
C ASN A 21 8.55 -10.55 -5.96
N VAL A 22 7.36 -10.80 -5.40
CA VAL A 22 6.79 -10.03 -4.29
C VAL A 22 7.24 -10.63 -2.98
N ASP A 23 7.90 -9.80 -2.15
CA ASP A 23 8.27 -10.16 -0.78
C ASP A 23 7.11 -9.83 0.16
N ILE A 24 6.45 -10.88 0.65
CA ILE A 24 5.29 -10.79 1.54
C ILE A 24 5.61 -10.00 2.82
N VAL A 25 6.85 -10.07 3.32
CA VAL A 25 7.25 -9.36 4.55
C VAL A 25 7.25 -7.85 4.30
N ASN A 26 7.80 -7.41 3.17
CA ASN A 26 7.83 -5.99 2.82
C ASN A 26 6.41 -5.46 2.54
N GLU A 27 5.61 -6.22 1.80
CA GLU A 27 4.22 -5.84 1.49
C GLU A 27 3.37 -5.70 2.76
N MET A 28 3.53 -6.61 3.74
CA MET A 28 2.85 -6.52 5.03
C MET A 28 3.25 -5.28 5.82
N VAL A 29 4.53 -4.88 5.78
CA VAL A 29 5.01 -3.68 6.46
C VAL A 29 4.45 -2.41 5.82
N GLU A 30 4.35 -2.36 4.49
CA GLU A 30 3.69 -1.26 3.78
C GLU A 30 2.21 -1.16 4.14
N LEU A 31 1.49 -2.29 4.18
CA LEU A 31 0.08 -2.32 4.61
C LEU A 31 -0.10 -1.84 6.05
N ILE A 32 0.74 -2.29 6.98
CA ILE A 32 0.70 -1.84 8.39
C ILE A 32 0.96 -0.33 8.49
N THR A 33 1.91 0.18 7.71
CA THR A 33 2.23 1.61 7.69
C THR A 33 1.06 2.44 7.17
N ALA A 34 0.42 1.98 6.09
CA ALA A 34 -0.78 2.60 5.53
C ALA A 34 -1.95 2.59 6.53
N GLN A 35 -2.15 1.48 7.24
CA GLN A 35 -3.17 1.38 8.30
C GLN A 35 -2.91 2.36 9.44
N ARG A 36 -1.67 2.48 9.92
CA ARG A 36 -1.31 3.44 10.97
C ARG A 36 -1.49 4.89 10.52
N ALA A 37 -1.11 5.22 9.29
CA ALA A 37 -1.34 6.55 8.74
C ALA A 37 -2.83 6.90 8.67
N TYR A 38 -3.68 5.92 8.28
CA TYR A 38 -5.13 6.10 8.26
C TYR A 38 -5.72 6.29 9.66
N GLU A 39 -5.31 5.47 10.63
CA GLU A 39 -5.74 5.60 12.03
C GLU A 39 -5.37 6.97 12.63
N ILE A 40 -4.13 7.43 12.39
CA ILE A 40 -3.65 8.73 12.87
C ILE A 40 -4.43 9.86 12.22
N SER A 41 -4.69 9.77 10.91
CA SER A 41 -5.47 10.77 10.17
C SER A 41 -6.89 10.85 10.71
N SER A 42 -7.55 9.71 10.94
CA SER A 42 -8.90 9.66 11.52
C SER A 42 -8.95 10.26 12.92
N LYS A 43 -7.94 9.97 13.77
CA LYS A 43 -7.88 10.51 15.13
C LYS A 43 -7.63 12.02 15.13
N THR A 44 -6.81 12.51 14.22
CA THR A 44 -6.54 13.95 14.07
C THR A 44 -7.78 14.70 13.61
N ILE A 45 -8.54 14.14 12.65
CA ILE A 45 -9.80 14.73 12.19
C ILE A 45 -10.80 14.82 13.35
N LYS A 46 -10.98 13.73 14.12
CA LYS A 46 -11.87 13.75 15.30
C LYS A 46 -11.45 14.79 16.34
N ALA A 47 -10.16 14.88 16.64
CA ALA A 47 -9.66 15.89 17.57
C ALA A 47 -9.90 17.33 17.06
N ALA A 48 -9.76 17.56 15.75
CA ALA A 48 -10.08 18.85 15.15
C ALA A 48 -11.59 19.17 15.21
N GLU A 49 -12.45 18.18 14.98
CA GLU A 49 -13.91 18.30 15.13
C GLU A 49 -14.30 18.63 16.58
N ASP A 50 -13.73 17.93 17.57
CA ASP A 50 -13.96 18.19 18.99
C ASP A 50 -13.56 19.62 19.38
N MET A 51 -12.39 20.08 18.92
CA MET A 51 -11.93 21.45 19.14
C MET A 51 -12.81 22.49 18.45
N MET A 52 -13.28 22.20 17.23
CA MET A 52 -14.22 23.07 16.52
C MET A 52 -15.57 23.17 17.23
N SER A 53 -16.10 22.06 17.76
CA SER A 53 -17.33 22.08 18.54
C SER A 53 -17.18 22.97 19.77
N MET A 54 -16.10 22.78 20.53
CA MET A 54 -15.81 23.60 21.71
C MET A 54 -15.69 25.09 21.37
N ALA A 55 -15.03 25.44 20.27
CA ALA A 55 -14.90 26.83 19.83
C ALA A 55 -16.26 27.45 19.47
N ASN A 56 -17.14 26.68 18.82
CA ASN A 56 -18.48 27.13 18.48
C ASN A 56 -19.36 27.34 19.73
N ASP A 57 -19.19 26.50 20.76
CA ASP A 57 -19.89 26.63 22.03
C ASP A 57 -19.44 27.86 22.85
N ILE A 58 -18.19 28.31 22.71
CA ILE A 58 -17.67 29.53 23.36
C ILE A 58 -18.23 30.82 22.73
N VAL A 59 -18.61 30.76 21.45
CA VAL A 59 -19.10 31.93 20.69
C VAL A 59 -20.60 32.22 20.92
N ARG A 60 -21.35 31.28 21.54
CA ARG A 60 -22.76 31.46 21.91
C ARG A 60 -22.92 32.10 23.29
#